data_AF-A0A2D6MJB2-F1
#
_entry.id   AF-A0A2D6MJB2-F1
#
_cell.length_a   1.000
_cell.length_b   1.000
_cell.length_c   1.000
_cell.angle_alpha   90.00
_cell.angle_beta   90.00
_cell.angle_gamma   90.00
#
_symmetry.space_group_name_H-M   'P 1'
#
loop_
_entity.id
_entity.type
_entity.pdbx_description
1 polymer ?
#
loop_
_entity_poly.entity_id
_entity_poly.type
_entity_poly.pdbx_seq_one_letter_code
_entity_poly.pdbx_strand_id
1 'polypeptide(L)'
;MSKEKIFNYDTFSDYRKATITTVHSQLAEGLTLNKAPSDSGLFNQDTPEPRYQYIPARNEKTIKRKNAYISFGADRPSTISSGYGKNGSQRASRIDIVVGRMSSLLSANDKKPLRPGTQIDNDFASDAARIYISQLTDIDKNFGLAGGMIGSVIGRSAIGIKADGIRIIGREGIKIVTGKGEGFDGLSVDGELNSRGGDIKQPAPPIELIAGNSTGEKVVWGGMYHPVEHYEFLQPVLLGKNTRDAFLELSGVIDESWAALYTFVKQQCRFNSAVGKAMTMKGPPKVVATALVGALATQANLMLKIKSKNPLYHSRINKTFWENNYLQPWGYHFICSRNVYTT
;
A
#
# COMPACT_ATOMS: atom_id res chain seq x y z
N MET A 1 -20.04 60.52 -58.88
CA MET A 1 -20.32 59.70 -57.69
C MET A 1 -18.99 59.22 -57.12
N SER A 2 -18.45 59.92 -56.12
CA SER A 2 -17.23 59.52 -55.42
C SER A 2 -17.52 58.33 -54.52
N LYS A 3 -16.74 57.25 -54.65
CA LYS A 3 -16.83 56.04 -53.82
C LYS A 3 -16.34 56.38 -52.40
N GLU A 4 -17.24 56.54 -51.44
CA GLU A 4 -16.87 56.48 -50.03
C GLU A 4 -16.40 55.07 -49.69
N LYS A 5 -15.18 54.95 -49.16
CA LYS A 5 -14.70 53.68 -48.61
C LYS A 5 -15.45 53.41 -47.31
N ILE A 6 -16.14 52.28 -47.25
CA ILE A 6 -16.87 51.77 -46.07
C ILE A 6 -15.94 51.56 -44.86
N PHE A 7 -14.61 51.57 -45.07
CA PHE A 7 -13.62 51.41 -44.01
C PHE A 7 -12.54 52.49 -44.13
N ASN A 8 -12.47 53.37 -43.14
CA ASN A 8 -11.42 54.39 -43.00
C ASN A 8 -10.55 54.07 -41.77
N TYR A 9 -9.24 53.89 -41.98
CA TYR A 9 -8.27 53.57 -40.93
C TYR A 9 -8.22 54.64 -39.84
N ASP A 10 -8.45 55.90 -40.20
CA ASP A 10 -8.43 57.03 -39.27
C ASP A 10 -9.62 56.96 -38.30
N THR A 11 -10.82 56.63 -38.80
CA THR A 11 -12.00 56.41 -37.96
C THR A 11 -11.86 55.20 -37.02
N PHE A 12 -11.10 54.18 -37.42
CA PHE A 12 -10.81 53.01 -36.58
C PHE A 12 -9.75 53.31 -35.52
N SER A 13 -8.77 54.18 -35.84
CA SER A 13 -7.80 54.73 -34.88
C SER A 13 -8.49 55.48 -33.75
N ASP A 14 -9.47 56.31 -34.09
CA ASP A 14 -10.16 57.14 -33.11
C ASP A 14 -11.12 56.31 -32.24
N TYR A 15 -11.74 55.27 -32.81
CA TYR A 15 -12.47 54.26 -32.02
C TYR A 15 -11.54 53.45 -31.08
N ARG A 16 -10.31 53.13 -31.51
CA ARG A 16 -9.30 52.46 -30.66
C ARG A 16 -8.86 53.33 -29.49
N LYS A 17 -8.71 54.64 -29.71
CA LYS A 17 -8.38 55.61 -28.66
C LYS A 17 -9.52 55.81 -27.67
N ALA A 18 -10.77 55.71 -28.11
CA ALA A 18 -11.95 55.81 -27.23
C ALA A 18 -12.23 54.53 -26.43
N THR A 19 -11.79 53.35 -26.89
CA THR A 19 -12.19 52.05 -26.30
C THR A 19 -11.09 51.38 -25.47
N ILE A 20 -9.83 51.78 -25.62
CA ILE A 20 -8.72 51.21 -24.85
C ILE A 20 -8.26 52.24 -23.80
N THR A 21 -9.00 52.34 -22.70
CA THR A 21 -8.43 52.87 -21.45
C THR A 21 -7.23 51.99 -21.09
N THR A 22 -6.04 52.55 -21.21
CA THR A 22 -4.81 51.87 -20.79
C THR A 22 -4.84 51.68 -19.27
N VAL A 23 -4.23 50.61 -18.77
CA VAL A 23 -4.15 50.34 -17.32
C VAL A 23 -3.61 51.55 -16.55
N HIS A 24 -2.73 52.35 -17.17
CA HIS A 24 -2.23 53.60 -16.63
C HIS A 24 -3.29 54.71 -16.50
N SER A 25 -4.24 54.84 -17.44
CA SER A 25 -5.32 55.83 -17.34
C SER A 25 -6.32 55.46 -16.24
N GLN A 26 -6.60 54.16 -16.07
CA GLN A 26 -7.47 53.66 -15.00
C GLN A 26 -6.83 53.81 -13.60
N LEU A 27 -5.49 53.67 -13.50
CA LEU A 27 -4.74 53.97 -12.28
C LEU A 27 -4.70 55.47 -11.95
N ALA A 28 -4.59 56.34 -12.96
CA ALA A 28 -4.56 57.78 -12.78
C ALA A 28 -5.92 58.35 -12.33
N GLU A 29 -7.02 57.71 -12.71
CA GLU A 29 -8.39 58.05 -12.29
C GLU A 29 -8.78 57.47 -10.91
N GLY A 30 -7.86 56.76 -10.24
CA GLY A 30 -8.10 56.22 -8.90
C GLY A 30 -9.05 55.00 -8.87
N LEU A 31 -9.43 54.48 -10.03
CA LEU A 31 -10.26 53.28 -10.14
C LEU A 31 -9.42 52.05 -9.81
N THR A 32 -9.68 51.46 -8.64
CA THR A 32 -9.00 50.26 -8.18
C THR A 32 -9.39 49.06 -9.04
N LEU A 33 -8.51 48.65 -9.94
CA LEU A 33 -8.62 47.38 -10.67
C LEU A 33 -8.65 46.21 -9.67
N ASN A 34 -9.83 45.61 -9.47
CA ASN A 34 -10.05 44.35 -8.75
C ASN A 34 -9.29 44.20 -7.42
N LYS A 35 -9.59 45.04 -6.43
CA LYS A 35 -9.31 44.65 -5.04
C LYS A 35 -10.42 43.70 -4.59
N ALA A 36 -10.16 42.40 -4.71
CA ALA A 36 -10.83 41.47 -3.83
C ALA A 36 -10.65 41.98 -2.38
N PRO A 37 -11.71 42.04 -1.55
CA PRO A 37 -11.62 42.51 -0.17
C PRO A 37 -10.48 41.79 0.54
N SER A 38 -9.68 42.47 1.36
CA SER A 38 -8.53 41.85 2.06
C SER A 38 -8.88 40.58 2.85
N ASP A 39 -10.16 40.43 3.18
CA ASP A 39 -10.73 39.33 3.95
C ASP A 39 -11.57 38.38 3.07
N SER A 40 -11.35 38.39 1.75
CA SER A 40 -12.14 37.57 0.81
C SER A 40 -11.59 36.16 0.62
N GLY A 41 -10.37 35.89 1.11
CA GLY A 41 -9.65 34.64 0.81
C GLY A 41 -9.19 34.49 -0.65
N LEU A 42 -9.59 35.40 -1.55
CA LEU A 42 -9.19 35.37 -2.96
C LEU A 42 -7.75 35.88 -3.12
N PHE A 43 -7.02 35.39 -4.11
CA PHE A 43 -5.63 35.81 -4.38
C PHE A 43 -4.67 35.69 -3.19
N ASN A 44 -4.79 34.62 -2.38
CA ASN A 44 -4.01 34.41 -1.15
C ASN A 44 -4.21 35.51 -0.09
N GLN A 45 -5.31 36.26 -0.16
CA GLN A 45 -5.73 37.16 0.91
C GLN A 45 -6.29 36.38 2.10
N ASP A 46 -6.54 37.06 3.21
CA ASP A 46 -6.90 36.37 4.43
C ASP A 46 -8.35 35.86 4.37
N THR A 47 -8.57 34.55 4.44
CA THR A 47 -9.93 34.00 4.60
C THR A 47 -10.41 34.15 6.05
N PRO A 48 -11.66 34.57 6.28
CA PRO A 48 -12.28 34.60 7.61
C PRO A 48 -12.60 33.16 8.03
N GLU A 49 -11.68 32.58 8.79
CA GLU A 49 -11.83 31.24 9.37
C GLU A 49 -12.06 31.32 10.88
N PRO A 50 -12.83 30.38 11.46
CA PRO A 50 -12.89 30.22 12.90
C PRO A 50 -11.47 29.97 13.43
N ARG A 51 -11.09 30.72 14.47
CA ARG A 51 -9.77 30.65 15.09
C ARG A 51 -9.85 29.88 16.39
N TYR A 52 -8.90 28.98 16.60
CA TYR A 52 -8.80 28.24 17.84
C TYR A 52 -7.86 28.90 18.85
N GLN A 53 -8.27 28.86 20.11
CA GLN A 53 -7.40 29.17 21.22
C GLN A 53 -6.77 27.88 21.75
N TYR A 54 -5.57 27.59 21.29
CA TYR A 54 -4.75 26.52 21.82
C TYR A 54 -4.26 26.84 23.23
N ILE A 55 -4.30 25.86 24.13
CA ILE A 55 -3.76 25.97 25.50
C ILE A 55 -2.31 25.45 25.49
N PRO A 56 -1.28 26.32 25.49
CA PRO A 56 0.10 25.88 25.58
C PRO A 56 0.45 25.46 27.02
N ALA A 57 1.30 24.45 27.15
CA ALA A 57 1.92 24.14 28.45
C ALA A 57 2.93 25.24 28.84
N ARG A 58 3.29 25.32 30.13
CA ARG A 58 4.23 26.34 30.65
C ARG A 58 5.62 26.29 30.01
N ASN A 59 6.05 25.10 29.61
CA ASN A 59 7.34 24.86 28.95
C ASN A 59 7.22 24.77 27.42
N GLU A 60 6.09 25.21 26.85
CA GLU A 60 5.81 25.11 25.43
C GLU A 60 5.91 26.47 24.74
N LYS A 61 6.68 26.53 23.66
CA LYS A 61 6.75 27.69 22.78
C LYS A 61 5.97 27.38 21.50
N THR A 62 4.91 28.14 21.25
CA THR A 62 4.07 27.96 20.06
C THR A 62 4.22 29.13 19.10
N ILE A 63 4.57 28.83 17.86
CA ILE A 63 4.54 29.75 16.72
C ILE A 63 3.26 29.45 15.95
N LYS A 64 2.40 30.45 15.74
CA LYS A 64 1.11 30.25 15.06
C LYS A 64 0.86 31.29 13.97
N ARG A 65 0.23 30.84 12.89
CA ARG A 65 -0.37 31.71 11.86
C ARG A 65 -1.71 31.11 11.48
N LYS A 66 -2.81 31.78 11.86
CA LYS A 66 -4.19 31.24 11.75
C LYS A 66 -4.28 29.83 12.35
N ASN A 67 -4.75 28.86 11.57
CA ASN A 67 -4.95 27.47 11.96
C ASN A 67 -3.71 26.57 11.77
N ALA A 68 -2.56 27.14 11.44
CA ALA A 68 -1.27 26.46 11.37
C ALA A 68 -0.42 26.76 12.61
N TYR A 69 0.10 25.71 13.23
CA TYR A 69 0.84 25.75 14.49
C TYR A 69 2.13 24.94 14.39
N ILE A 70 3.21 25.51 14.93
CA ILE A 70 4.44 24.80 15.25
C ILE A 70 4.67 24.98 16.74
N SER A 71 4.68 23.87 17.47
CA SER A 71 4.88 23.89 18.92
C SER A 71 6.13 23.12 19.32
N PHE A 72 6.95 23.75 20.15
CA PHE A 72 8.15 23.20 20.76
C PHE A 72 7.88 23.01 22.24
N GLY A 73 8.18 21.86 22.81
CA GLY A 73 7.98 21.63 24.23
C GLY A 73 8.33 20.20 24.64
N ALA A 74 7.77 19.75 25.76
CA ALA A 74 7.86 18.34 26.16
C ALA A 74 6.72 17.51 25.55
N ASP A 75 6.92 16.19 25.45
CA ASP A 75 5.96 15.20 24.95
C ASP A 75 4.57 15.39 25.58
N ARG A 76 3.58 15.69 24.74
CA ARG A 76 2.21 16.04 25.15
C ARG A 76 1.21 15.68 24.05
N PRO A 77 0.77 14.41 23.97
CA PRO A 77 -0.14 13.95 22.92
C PRO A 77 -1.58 14.47 23.06
N SER A 78 -2.04 14.78 24.27
CA SER A 78 -3.38 15.33 24.51
C SER A 78 -3.39 16.55 25.43
N THR A 79 -3.87 16.38 26.67
CA THR A 79 -3.99 17.45 27.67
C THR A 79 -2.65 17.79 28.31
N ILE A 80 -2.61 18.83 29.14
CA ILE A 80 -1.41 19.21 29.93
C ILE A 80 -0.91 18.06 30.81
N SER A 81 -1.82 17.17 31.24
CA SER A 81 -1.53 15.98 32.03
C SER A 81 -1.35 14.71 31.19
N SER A 82 -0.89 14.85 29.94
CA SER A 82 -0.63 13.73 29.02
C SER A 82 0.85 13.60 28.64
N GLY A 83 1.22 12.44 28.09
CA GLY A 83 2.57 12.17 27.61
C GLY A 83 3.62 12.07 28.70
N TYR A 84 4.89 12.09 28.28
CA TYR A 84 6.03 12.08 29.19
C TYR A 84 6.37 13.46 29.77
N GLY A 85 5.87 14.54 29.17
CA GLY A 85 6.06 15.90 29.67
C GLY A 85 5.41 16.12 31.04
N LYS A 86 4.26 15.50 31.30
CA LYS A 86 3.58 15.59 32.60
C LYS A 86 4.39 14.99 33.75
N ASN A 87 5.18 13.96 33.45
CA ASN A 87 5.94 13.21 34.44
C ASN A 87 7.27 13.91 34.76
N GLY A 88 7.55 15.06 34.13
CA GLY A 88 8.85 15.72 34.22
C GLY A 88 9.99 14.87 33.66
N SER A 89 9.69 13.96 32.73
CA SER A 89 10.71 13.07 32.17
C SER A 89 11.77 13.88 31.42
N GLN A 90 13.04 13.62 31.75
CA GLN A 90 14.17 14.17 30.99
C GLN A 90 14.17 13.58 29.57
N ARG A 91 14.73 14.33 28.61
CA ARG A 91 14.86 13.90 27.20
C ARG A 91 13.51 13.62 26.50
N ALA A 92 12.46 14.34 26.90
CA ALA A 92 11.13 14.25 26.30
C ALA A 92 10.81 15.43 25.38
N SER A 93 11.82 16.03 24.74
CA SER A 93 11.62 17.15 23.82
C SER A 93 10.83 16.72 22.59
N ARG A 94 9.88 17.56 22.16
CA ARG A 94 9.05 17.36 20.98
C ARG A 94 8.99 18.59 20.08
N ILE A 95 8.76 18.32 18.80
CA ILE A 95 8.34 19.29 17.79
C ILE A 95 7.04 18.77 17.20
N ASP A 96 6.00 19.58 17.27
CA ASP A 96 4.67 19.21 16.79
C ASP A 96 4.18 20.26 15.80
N ILE A 97 4.09 19.84 14.54
CA ILE A 97 3.66 20.66 13.40
C ILE A 97 2.24 20.22 13.06
N VAL A 98 1.28 21.11 13.27
CA VAL A 98 -0.15 20.81 13.13
C VAL A 98 -0.85 21.87 12.30
N VAL A 99 -1.69 21.41 11.37
CA VAL A 99 -2.58 22.28 10.59
C VAL A 99 -4.02 21.78 10.76
N GLY A 100 -4.95 22.71 10.96
CA GLY A 100 -6.38 22.38 11.08
C GLY A 100 -6.69 21.58 12.35
N ARG A 101 -6.30 22.12 13.51
CA ARG A 101 -6.55 21.52 14.82
C ARG A 101 -8.04 21.30 15.06
N MET A 102 -8.44 20.09 15.47
CA MET A 102 -9.86 19.74 15.73
C MET A 102 -10.80 20.01 14.53
N SER A 103 -10.28 20.01 13.31
CA SER A 103 -11.05 20.34 12.11
C SER A 103 -12.17 19.34 11.83
N SER A 104 -11.97 18.05 12.14
CA SER A 104 -13.01 17.03 11.98
C SER A 104 -14.26 17.29 12.84
N LEU A 105 -14.07 17.88 14.04
CA LEU A 105 -15.15 18.22 14.98
C LEU A 105 -15.89 19.52 14.63
N LEU A 106 -15.49 20.22 13.55
CA LEU A 106 -16.19 21.40 13.04
C LEU A 106 -17.36 21.05 12.11
N SER A 107 -17.45 19.81 11.62
CA SER A 107 -18.49 19.46 10.65
C SER A 107 -19.87 19.59 11.30
N ALA A 108 -20.76 20.37 10.67
CA ALA A 108 -22.09 20.70 11.20
C ALA A 108 -22.99 19.46 11.47
N ASN A 109 -22.62 18.30 10.92
CA ASN A 109 -23.31 17.03 11.11
C ASN A 109 -22.83 16.24 12.35
N ASP A 110 -21.82 16.72 13.07
CA ASP A 110 -21.37 16.06 14.29
C ASP A 110 -22.31 16.32 15.46
N LYS A 111 -22.54 15.30 16.29
CA LYS A 111 -23.48 15.36 17.43
C LYS A 111 -23.05 16.33 18.54
N LYS A 112 -21.83 16.89 18.47
CA LYS A 112 -21.25 17.85 19.44
C LYS A 112 -20.28 18.82 18.76
N PRO A 113 -20.75 19.82 18.00
CA PRO A 113 -19.88 20.85 17.45
C PRO A 113 -19.21 21.63 18.59
N LEU A 114 -17.95 22.02 18.39
CA LEU A 114 -17.23 22.85 19.36
C LEU A 114 -17.93 24.20 19.53
N ARG A 115 -18.18 24.59 20.79
CA ARG A 115 -18.78 25.90 21.09
C ARG A 115 -17.77 27.01 20.79
N PRO A 116 -18.19 28.15 20.21
CA PRO A 116 -17.33 29.32 20.08
C PRO A 116 -16.71 29.72 21.43
N GLY A 117 -15.42 30.04 21.43
CA GLY A 117 -14.67 30.38 22.65
C GLY A 117 -14.13 29.19 23.44
N THR A 118 -14.37 27.96 23.00
CA THR A 118 -13.76 26.77 23.61
C THR A 118 -12.25 26.78 23.39
N GLN A 119 -11.48 26.64 24.47
CA GLN A 119 -10.04 26.42 24.38
C GLN A 119 -9.76 24.94 24.11
N ILE A 120 -8.80 24.66 23.24
CA ILE A 120 -8.51 23.31 22.78
C ILE A 120 -7.11 22.85 23.20
N ASP A 121 -7.02 21.57 23.57
CA ASP A 121 -5.78 20.85 23.79
C ASP A 121 -5.29 20.17 22.50
N ASN A 122 -4.20 19.40 22.58
CA ASN A 122 -3.83 18.51 21.49
C ASN A 122 -4.84 17.36 21.38
N ASP A 123 -5.13 16.95 20.16
CA ASP A 123 -5.81 15.70 19.86
C ASP A 123 -5.27 15.17 18.53
N PHE A 124 -4.88 13.91 18.49
CA PHE A 124 -4.28 13.30 17.31
C PHE A 124 -5.36 12.67 16.42
N ALA A 125 -6.55 12.44 16.96
CA ALA A 125 -7.67 11.86 16.24
C ALA A 125 -8.30 12.88 15.29
N SER A 126 -8.53 14.11 15.77
CA SER A 126 -9.43 15.07 15.14
C SER A 126 -8.77 16.15 14.28
N ASP A 127 -7.45 16.19 14.23
CA ASP A 127 -6.69 17.13 13.41
C ASP A 127 -6.69 16.75 11.93
N ALA A 128 -6.59 17.74 11.04
CA ALA A 128 -6.52 17.52 9.60
C ALA A 128 -5.17 16.93 9.17
N ALA A 129 -4.07 17.55 9.60
CA ALA A 129 -2.72 17.10 9.27
C ALA A 129 -1.74 17.38 10.41
N ARG A 130 -0.91 16.39 10.74
CA ARG A 130 0.04 16.44 11.85
C ARG A 130 1.34 15.69 11.51
N ILE A 131 2.46 16.33 11.79
CA ILE A 131 3.78 15.70 11.91
C ILE A 131 4.22 15.86 13.36
N TYR A 132 4.30 14.74 14.06
CA TYR A 132 4.69 14.69 15.47
C TYR A 132 6.07 14.07 15.60
N ILE A 133 7.03 14.83 16.11
CA ILE A 133 8.40 14.38 16.34
C ILE A 133 8.65 14.46 17.84
N SER A 134 8.99 13.34 18.48
CA SER A 134 9.30 13.33 19.91
C SER A 134 10.47 12.41 20.19
N GLN A 135 11.38 12.84 21.06
CA GLN A 135 12.50 12.04 21.54
C GLN A 135 12.04 10.91 22.48
N LEU A 136 10.89 11.09 23.14
CA LEU A 136 10.34 10.11 24.06
C LEU A 136 8.81 10.16 24.02
N THR A 137 8.21 9.16 23.39
CA THR A 137 6.76 9.07 23.27
C THR A 137 6.28 7.63 23.08
N ASP A 138 4.98 7.45 23.26
CA ASP A 138 4.25 6.21 22.97
C ASP A 138 3.46 6.43 21.67
N ILE A 139 4.15 6.42 20.53
CA ILE A 139 3.59 6.90 19.26
C ILE A 139 2.37 6.09 18.82
N ASP A 140 2.43 4.77 18.96
CA ASP A 140 1.36 3.88 18.52
C ASP A 140 0.10 4.07 19.35
N LYS A 141 0.26 4.27 20.66
CA LYS A 141 -0.86 4.59 21.55
C LYS A 141 -1.47 5.95 21.22
N ASN A 142 -0.63 6.95 20.91
CA ASN A 142 -1.09 8.30 20.60
C ASN A 142 -1.87 8.36 19.28
N PHE A 143 -1.47 7.56 18.28
CA PHE A 143 -2.13 7.49 16.98
C PHE A 143 -3.18 6.37 16.87
N GLY A 144 -3.30 5.50 17.87
CA GLY A 144 -4.22 4.36 17.87
C GLY A 144 -3.83 3.27 16.86
N LEU A 145 -2.53 3.03 16.70
CA LEU A 145 -1.99 2.05 15.75
C LEU A 145 -2.05 0.63 16.33
N ALA A 146 -2.40 -0.33 15.49
CA ALA A 146 -2.29 -1.75 15.75
C ALA A 146 -0.83 -2.09 16.04
N GLY A 147 -0.58 -2.91 17.06
CA GLY A 147 0.78 -3.27 17.45
C GLY A 147 1.53 -4.12 16.42
N GLY A 148 0.83 -4.75 15.47
CA GLY A 148 1.47 -5.64 14.50
C GLY A 148 2.23 -6.79 15.17
N MET A 149 3.28 -7.28 14.50
CA MET A 149 4.18 -8.32 14.99
C MET A 149 5.32 -7.74 15.84
N ILE A 150 5.76 -6.52 15.57
CA ILE A 150 6.81 -5.81 16.34
C ILE A 150 6.31 -5.40 17.73
N GLY A 151 5.00 -5.18 17.87
CA GLY A 151 4.37 -4.64 19.06
C GLY A 151 4.43 -3.12 19.13
N SER A 152 3.86 -2.55 20.20
CA SER A 152 3.81 -1.10 20.36
C SER A 152 5.13 -0.52 20.89
N VAL A 153 5.55 0.58 20.29
CA VAL A 153 6.71 1.38 20.69
C VAL A 153 6.34 2.22 21.93
N ILE A 154 6.95 1.87 23.08
CA ILE A 154 6.75 2.56 24.36
C ILE A 154 8.03 3.27 24.78
N GLY A 155 7.93 4.57 25.03
CA GLY A 155 9.00 5.40 25.54
C GLY A 155 10.24 5.39 24.65
N ARG A 156 10.06 5.61 23.34
CA ARG A 156 11.16 5.76 22.38
C ARG A 156 11.02 7.02 21.56
N SER A 157 12.10 7.41 20.90
CA SER A 157 12.06 8.44 19.87
C SER A 157 11.26 7.95 18.69
N ALA A 158 10.29 8.74 18.24
CA ALA A 158 9.41 8.38 17.15
C ALA A 158 8.93 9.61 16.38
N ILE A 159 8.60 9.37 15.11
CA ILE A 159 7.98 10.35 14.22
C ILE A 159 6.67 9.75 13.72
N GLY A 160 5.56 10.43 13.97
CA GLY A 160 4.24 10.09 13.44
C GLY A 160 3.80 11.11 12.40
N ILE A 161 3.30 10.63 11.26
CA ILE A 161 2.76 11.47 10.18
C ILE A 161 1.32 11.03 9.94
N LYS A 162 0.38 11.97 10.03
CA LYS A 162 -1.04 11.72 9.80
C LYS A 162 -1.65 12.84 8.96
N ALA A 163 -2.41 12.46 7.93
CA ALA A 163 -3.24 13.31 7.10
C ALA A 163 -4.23 12.43 6.33
N ASP A 164 -5.23 13.02 5.66
CA ASP A 164 -6.17 12.28 4.79
C ASP A 164 -5.46 11.60 3.59
N GLY A 165 -4.37 12.20 3.12
CA GLY A 165 -3.55 11.63 2.06
C GLY A 165 -2.09 11.98 2.26
N ILE A 166 -1.24 10.96 2.36
CA ILE A 166 0.21 11.10 2.47
C ILE A 166 0.83 10.59 1.17
N ARG A 167 1.61 11.43 0.50
CA ARG A 167 2.38 11.07 -0.69
C ARG A 167 3.85 11.31 -0.40
N ILE A 168 4.65 10.24 -0.45
CA ILE A 168 6.11 10.32 -0.40
C ILE A 168 6.59 10.17 -1.83
N ILE A 169 7.27 11.20 -2.36
CA ILE A 169 7.65 11.27 -3.78
C ILE A 169 9.18 11.41 -3.87
N GLY A 170 9.84 10.40 -4.41
CA GLY A 170 11.26 10.44 -4.79
C GLY A 170 11.40 10.37 -6.31
N ARG A 171 12.11 11.32 -6.91
CA ARG A 171 12.31 11.34 -8.38
C ARG A 171 13.26 10.25 -8.87
N GLU A 172 14.16 9.79 -8.00
CA GLU A 172 15.17 8.76 -8.28
C GLU A 172 14.91 7.46 -7.49
N GLY A 173 13.77 7.38 -6.80
CA GLY A 173 13.38 6.26 -5.96
C GLY A 173 13.23 6.61 -4.48
N ILE A 174 12.71 5.66 -3.71
CA ILE A 174 12.55 5.73 -2.25
C ILE A 174 13.11 4.43 -1.69
N LYS A 175 14.05 4.52 -0.74
CA LYS A 175 14.58 3.37 0.00
C LYS A 175 14.15 3.51 1.46
N ILE A 176 13.47 2.49 1.99
CA ILE A 176 13.10 2.37 3.40
C ILE A 176 13.99 1.27 3.99
N VAL A 177 14.75 1.59 5.04
CA VAL A 177 15.71 0.67 5.66
C VAL A 177 15.40 0.56 7.15
N THR A 178 15.50 -0.64 7.69
CA THR A 178 15.44 -0.91 9.14
C THR A 178 16.71 -1.58 9.61
N GLY A 179 17.03 -1.42 10.90
CA GLY A 179 18.23 -1.97 11.52
C GLY A 179 19.30 -0.92 11.82
N LYS A 180 20.48 -1.39 12.22
CA LYS A 180 21.67 -0.58 12.47
C LYS A 180 22.23 -0.05 11.15
N GLY A 181 22.79 1.14 11.15
CA GLY A 181 23.53 1.64 9.99
C GLY A 181 24.82 0.87 9.76
N GLU A 182 25.10 0.59 8.49
CA GLU A 182 26.34 -0.06 8.06
C GLU A 182 27.53 0.88 8.27
N GLY A 183 28.55 0.45 9.01
CA GLY A 183 29.79 1.22 9.24
C GLY A 183 29.81 2.12 10.47
N PHE A 184 28.81 2.05 11.36
CA PHE A 184 28.88 2.70 12.68
C PHE A 184 29.63 1.83 13.69
N ASP A 185 30.92 1.59 13.42
CA ASP A 185 31.81 0.88 14.34
C ASP A 185 32.39 1.85 15.38
N GLY A 186 32.43 1.45 16.66
CA GLY A 186 33.08 2.22 17.74
C GLY A 186 32.18 3.09 18.62
N LEU A 187 30.85 3.12 18.38
CA LEU A 187 29.88 3.76 19.29
C LEU A 187 29.50 2.87 20.50
N SER A 188 29.47 1.55 20.30
CA SER A 188 29.27 0.51 21.32
C SER A 188 30.00 -0.77 20.85
N VAL A 189 30.07 -1.78 21.73
CA VAL A 189 30.61 -3.13 21.40
C VAL A 189 29.89 -3.72 20.18
N ASP A 190 28.60 -3.41 20.03
CA ASP A 190 27.76 -3.89 18.93
C ASP A 190 27.41 -2.79 17.90
N GLY A 191 28.09 -1.65 17.89
CA GLY A 191 27.86 -0.53 16.95
C GLY A 191 26.82 0.50 17.41
N GLU A 192 25.85 0.85 16.55
CA GLU A 192 24.84 1.89 16.80
C GLU A 192 23.86 1.53 17.94
N LEU A 193 23.56 2.51 18.80
CA LEU A 193 22.63 2.41 19.93
C LEU A 193 21.31 3.13 19.64
N ASN A 194 20.23 2.68 20.28
CA ASN A 194 18.94 3.37 20.20
C ASN A 194 18.95 4.73 20.93
N SER A 195 17.88 5.52 20.79
CA SER A 195 17.72 6.85 21.41
C SER A 195 17.87 6.92 22.94
N ARG A 196 17.89 5.77 23.64
CA ARG A 196 18.13 5.67 25.09
C ARG A 196 19.52 5.12 25.43
N GLY A 197 20.38 4.88 24.43
CA GLY A 197 21.71 4.30 24.62
C GLY A 197 21.70 2.78 24.85
N GLY A 198 20.58 2.09 24.59
CA GLY A 198 20.55 0.62 24.64
C GLY A 198 20.82 0.00 23.28
N ASP A 199 21.22 -1.27 23.26
CA ASP A 199 21.51 -1.97 22.02
C ASP A 199 20.25 -2.15 21.15
N ILE A 200 20.46 -2.12 19.83
CA ILE A 200 19.42 -2.41 18.85
C ILE A 200 19.39 -3.93 18.66
N LYS A 201 18.23 -4.54 18.95
CA LYS A 201 18.01 -5.99 18.85
C LYS A 201 18.38 -6.51 17.45
N GLN A 202 19.05 -7.65 17.42
CA GLN A 202 19.38 -8.40 16.20
C GLN A 202 18.60 -9.72 16.19
N PRO A 203 18.06 -10.18 15.04
CA PRO A 203 18.11 -9.52 13.72
C PRO A 203 17.34 -8.19 13.68
N ALA A 204 17.63 -7.36 12.69
CA ALA A 204 16.99 -6.05 12.52
C ALA A 204 15.45 -6.19 12.56
N PRO A 205 14.74 -5.26 13.22
CA PRO A 205 13.28 -5.29 13.24
C PRO A 205 12.73 -5.16 11.81
N PRO A 206 11.65 -5.89 11.48
CA PRO A 206 11.10 -5.89 10.13
C PRO A 206 10.43 -4.55 9.78
N ILE A 207 10.10 -4.38 8.50
CA ILE A 207 9.21 -3.32 8.03
C ILE A 207 7.78 -3.87 8.06
N GLU A 208 6.88 -3.20 8.79
CA GLU A 208 5.47 -3.55 8.82
C GLU A 208 4.64 -2.62 7.94
N LEU A 209 3.91 -3.21 7.00
CA LEU A 209 2.95 -2.52 6.15
C LEU A 209 1.53 -2.92 6.59
N ILE A 210 0.98 -2.16 7.55
CA ILE A 210 -0.33 -2.45 8.14
C ILE A 210 -1.44 -1.81 7.30
N ALA A 211 -2.23 -2.63 6.62
CA ALA A 211 -3.45 -2.21 5.95
C ALA A 211 -4.68 -2.52 6.82
N GLY A 212 -5.54 -1.52 7.06
CA GLY A 212 -6.81 -1.72 7.78
C GLY A 212 -6.74 -1.66 9.31
N ASN A 213 -5.57 -1.39 9.90
CA ASN A 213 -5.36 -1.10 11.33
C ASN A 213 -6.20 -1.96 12.31
N SER A 214 -6.26 -3.28 12.06
CA SER A 214 -7.07 -4.24 12.82
C SER A 214 -6.24 -5.47 13.13
N THR A 215 -6.29 -5.94 14.38
CA THR A 215 -5.52 -7.09 14.89
C THR A 215 -6.38 -8.33 15.13
N GLY A 216 -7.60 -8.36 14.60
CA GLY A 216 -8.52 -9.48 14.80
C GLY A 216 -8.25 -10.70 13.91
N GLU A 217 -9.06 -11.73 14.12
CA GLU A 217 -9.15 -12.87 13.23
C GLU A 217 -10.41 -12.76 12.35
N LYS A 218 -10.25 -13.15 11.08
CA LYS A 218 -11.34 -13.38 10.16
C LYS A 218 -11.65 -14.87 10.12
N VAL A 219 -12.88 -15.20 10.49
CA VAL A 219 -13.41 -16.55 10.33
C VAL A 219 -13.99 -16.69 8.93
N VAL A 220 -13.49 -17.64 8.15
CA VAL A 220 -13.97 -17.94 6.80
C VAL A 220 -14.59 -19.34 6.81
N TRP A 221 -15.83 -19.42 6.36
CA TRP A 221 -16.50 -20.70 6.14
C TRP A 221 -16.10 -21.24 4.77
N GLY A 222 -15.31 -22.32 4.74
CA GLY A 222 -14.82 -22.95 3.51
C GLY A 222 -15.88 -23.76 2.73
N GLY A 223 -17.15 -23.69 3.13
CA GLY A 223 -18.25 -24.45 2.54
C GLY A 223 -18.59 -25.73 3.31
N MET A 224 -19.52 -26.52 2.76
CA MET A 224 -20.10 -27.70 3.44
C MET A 224 -19.08 -28.80 3.77
N TYR A 225 -17.96 -28.87 3.04
CA TYR A 225 -16.96 -29.94 3.17
C TYR A 225 -15.60 -29.47 3.70
N HIS A 226 -15.45 -28.19 4.03
CA HIS A 226 -14.22 -27.66 4.60
C HIS A 226 -14.48 -27.14 6.00
N PRO A 227 -13.54 -27.35 6.94
CA PRO A 227 -13.66 -26.81 8.29
C PRO A 227 -13.73 -25.27 8.25
N VAL A 228 -14.25 -24.71 9.32
CA VAL A 228 -14.17 -23.26 9.56
C VAL A 228 -12.70 -22.91 9.76
N GLU A 229 -12.19 -21.98 8.97
CA GLU A 229 -10.79 -21.56 9.00
C GLU A 229 -10.66 -20.17 9.62
N HIS A 230 -9.65 -20.00 10.45
CA HIS A 230 -9.33 -18.75 11.13
C HIS A 230 -8.10 -18.13 10.47
N TYR A 231 -8.23 -16.90 10.01
CA TYR A 231 -7.16 -16.15 9.36
C TYR A 231 -6.87 -14.86 10.13
N GLU A 232 -5.61 -14.57 10.41
CA GLU A 232 -5.22 -13.26 10.92
C GLU A 232 -5.49 -12.16 9.86
N PHE A 233 -6.02 -11.00 10.29
CA PHE A 233 -6.21 -9.87 9.36
C PHE A 233 -4.88 -9.30 8.86
N LEU A 234 -3.84 -9.33 9.69
CA LEU A 234 -2.50 -8.89 9.33
C LEU A 234 -1.72 -10.10 8.85
N GLN A 235 -1.28 -10.07 7.60
CA GLN A 235 -0.51 -11.14 6.99
C GLN A 235 0.83 -10.60 6.46
N PRO A 236 1.91 -11.39 6.54
CA PRO A 236 3.20 -10.97 6.00
C PRO A 236 3.19 -10.93 4.48
N VAL A 237 4.06 -10.11 3.91
CA VAL A 237 4.32 -10.11 2.46
C VAL A 237 5.21 -11.31 2.12
N LEU A 238 4.85 -12.04 1.07
CA LEU A 238 5.63 -13.18 0.60
C LEU A 238 6.96 -12.73 -0.03
N LEU A 239 8.04 -13.44 0.27
CA LEU A 239 9.34 -13.24 -0.37
C LEU A 239 9.30 -13.78 -1.80
N GLY A 240 9.27 -12.89 -2.78
CA GLY A 240 9.00 -13.25 -4.18
C GLY A 240 9.90 -14.36 -4.74
N LYS A 241 11.21 -14.34 -4.46
CA LYS A 241 12.14 -15.39 -4.93
C LYS A 241 11.88 -16.74 -4.25
N ASN A 242 11.65 -16.75 -2.93
CA ASN A 242 11.34 -17.99 -2.21
C ASN A 242 10.00 -18.57 -2.68
N THR A 243 9.01 -17.71 -2.93
CA THR A 243 7.71 -18.14 -3.49
C THR A 243 7.86 -18.70 -4.89
N ARG A 244 8.67 -18.08 -5.75
CA ARG A 244 9.01 -18.62 -7.07
C ARG A 244 9.66 -19.99 -6.95
N ASP A 245 10.64 -20.14 -6.07
CA ASP A 245 11.39 -21.38 -5.91
C ASP A 245 10.50 -22.50 -5.36
N ALA A 246 9.62 -22.19 -4.39
CA ALA A 246 8.59 -23.10 -3.93
C ALA A 246 7.65 -23.55 -5.07
N PHE A 247 7.28 -22.64 -5.99
CA PHE A 247 6.48 -23.01 -7.16
C PHE A 247 7.26 -23.82 -8.20
N LEU A 248 8.57 -23.62 -8.34
CA LEU A 248 9.42 -24.46 -9.17
C LEU A 248 9.51 -25.89 -8.60
N GLU A 249 9.67 -26.04 -7.29
CA GLU A 249 9.66 -27.34 -6.62
C GLU A 249 8.31 -28.05 -6.80
N LEU A 250 7.20 -27.33 -6.59
CA LEU A 250 5.86 -27.86 -6.85
C LEU A 250 5.70 -28.32 -8.31
N SER A 251 6.25 -27.54 -9.24
CA SER A 251 6.27 -27.87 -10.66
C SER A 251 7.02 -29.18 -10.95
N GLY A 252 8.08 -29.47 -10.19
CA GLY A 252 8.80 -30.73 -10.23
C GLY A 252 7.96 -31.92 -9.73
N VAL A 253 7.26 -31.76 -8.61
CA VAL A 253 6.35 -32.80 -8.06
C VAL A 253 5.24 -33.15 -9.05
N ILE A 254 4.71 -32.15 -9.78
CA ILE A 254 3.71 -32.36 -10.84
C ILE A 254 4.30 -33.17 -12.01
N ASP A 255 5.54 -32.87 -12.42
CA ASP A 255 6.22 -33.61 -13.48
C ASP A 255 6.45 -35.09 -13.11
N GLU A 256 6.85 -35.36 -11.87
CA GLU A 256 7.01 -36.73 -11.35
C GLU A 256 5.66 -37.48 -11.36
N SER A 257 4.59 -36.81 -10.93
CA SER A 257 3.23 -37.37 -10.96
C SER A 257 2.78 -37.72 -12.38
N TRP A 258 3.06 -36.86 -13.37
CA TRP A 258 2.79 -37.16 -14.77
C TRP A 258 3.64 -38.30 -15.32
N ALA A 259 4.93 -38.39 -14.95
CA ALA A 259 5.79 -39.47 -15.36
C ALA A 259 5.30 -40.84 -14.83
N ALA A 260 4.83 -40.87 -13.58
CA ALA A 260 4.22 -42.05 -12.98
C ALA A 260 2.92 -42.46 -13.71
N LEU A 261 2.01 -41.51 -13.94
CA LEU A 261 0.76 -41.76 -14.69
C LEU A 261 1.04 -42.21 -16.12
N TYR A 262 2.01 -41.60 -16.80
CA TYR A 262 2.39 -41.99 -18.15
C TYR A 262 2.93 -43.43 -18.20
N THR A 263 3.75 -43.79 -17.22
CA THR A 263 4.27 -45.16 -17.07
C THR A 263 3.14 -46.15 -16.80
N PHE A 264 2.19 -45.79 -15.94
CA PHE A 264 1.00 -46.60 -15.66
C PHE A 264 0.16 -46.82 -16.92
N VAL A 265 -0.16 -45.76 -17.68
CA VAL A 265 -0.91 -45.87 -18.95
C VAL A 265 -0.18 -46.76 -19.95
N LYS A 266 1.15 -46.67 -20.04
CA LYS A 266 1.97 -47.54 -20.89
C LYS A 266 1.90 -49.01 -20.46
N GLN A 267 1.94 -49.29 -19.15
CA GLN A 267 1.79 -50.66 -18.64
C GLN A 267 0.39 -51.20 -18.87
N GLN A 268 -0.66 -50.39 -18.70
CA GLN A 268 -2.04 -50.79 -19.00
C GLN A 268 -2.21 -51.14 -20.48
N CYS A 269 -1.58 -50.39 -21.39
CA CYS A 269 -1.61 -50.70 -22.82
C CYS A 269 -0.94 -52.06 -23.13
N ARG A 270 0.19 -52.35 -22.47
CA ARG A 270 0.90 -53.63 -22.62
C ARG A 270 0.06 -54.78 -22.07
N PHE A 271 -0.52 -54.60 -20.89
CA PHE A 271 -1.42 -55.57 -20.27
C PHE A 271 -2.63 -55.88 -21.17
N ASN A 272 -3.34 -54.85 -21.64
CA ASN A 272 -4.49 -55.02 -22.54
C ASN A 272 -4.10 -55.75 -23.84
N SER A 273 -2.91 -55.45 -24.39
CA SER A 273 -2.40 -56.14 -25.58
C SER A 273 -2.06 -57.61 -25.30
N ALA A 274 -1.48 -57.91 -24.14
CA ALA A 274 -1.15 -59.28 -23.74
C ALA A 274 -2.42 -60.11 -23.48
N VAL A 275 -3.41 -59.55 -22.78
CA VAL A 275 -4.72 -60.19 -22.54
C VAL A 275 -5.45 -60.43 -23.85
N GLY A 276 -5.49 -59.45 -24.76
CA GLY A 276 -6.09 -59.62 -26.09
C GLY A 276 -5.46 -60.76 -26.89
N LYS A 277 -4.13 -60.93 -26.81
CA LYS A 277 -3.42 -62.08 -27.42
C LYS A 277 -3.73 -63.40 -26.70
N ALA A 278 -3.75 -63.42 -25.37
CA ALA A 278 -4.03 -64.63 -24.61
C ALA A 278 -5.44 -65.17 -24.85
N MET A 279 -6.44 -64.29 -24.92
CA MET A 279 -7.83 -64.65 -25.19
C MET A 279 -8.09 -65.13 -26.62
N THR A 280 -7.15 -64.89 -27.55
CA THR A 280 -7.23 -65.41 -28.92
C THR A 280 -6.61 -66.79 -29.11
N MET A 281 -5.86 -67.31 -28.12
CA MET A 281 -5.06 -68.53 -28.26
C MET A 281 -5.64 -69.80 -27.61
N LYS A 282 -6.76 -69.76 -26.87
CA LYS A 282 -7.35 -70.95 -26.23
C LYS A 282 -8.86 -71.07 -26.45
N GLY A 283 -9.25 -71.74 -27.53
CA GLY A 283 -10.62 -72.23 -27.76
C GLY A 283 -10.81 -72.79 -29.18
N PRO A 284 -11.69 -73.79 -29.39
CA PRO A 284 -11.98 -74.34 -30.71
C PRO A 284 -12.54 -73.26 -31.66
N PRO A 285 -12.42 -73.44 -32.99
CA PRO A 285 -12.43 -72.34 -33.97
C PRO A 285 -13.83 -71.71 -34.09
N LYS A 286 -14.09 -70.69 -33.28
CA LYS A 286 -15.14 -69.71 -33.54
C LYS A 286 -14.47 -68.43 -34.02
N VAL A 287 -14.18 -68.40 -35.32
CA VAL A 287 -13.51 -67.32 -36.08
C VAL A 287 -14.11 -65.92 -35.80
N VAL A 288 -15.36 -65.86 -35.34
CA VAL A 288 -16.06 -64.62 -35.00
C VAL A 288 -15.65 -64.05 -33.63
N ALA A 289 -15.38 -64.89 -32.63
CA ALA A 289 -15.11 -64.43 -31.25
C ALA A 289 -13.68 -63.90 -31.06
N THR A 290 -12.70 -64.49 -31.76
CA THR A 290 -11.29 -64.08 -31.69
C THR A 290 -11.01 -62.75 -32.41
N ALA A 291 -11.71 -62.46 -33.50
CA ALA A 291 -11.62 -61.16 -34.19
C ALA A 291 -12.21 -60.02 -33.33
N LEU A 292 -13.32 -60.26 -32.65
CA LEU A 292 -13.97 -59.29 -31.74
C LEU A 292 -13.07 -58.92 -30.56
N VAL A 293 -12.42 -59.89 -29.91
CA VAL A 293 -11.54 -59.62 -28.76
C VAL A 293 -10.27 -58.87 -29.16
N GLY A 294 -9.67 -59.20 -30.31
CA GLY A 294 -8.54 -58.45 -30.87
C GLY A 294 -8.91 -57.01 -31.26
N ALA A 295 -10.10 -56.81 -31.84
CA ALA A 295 -10.62 -55.49 -32.16
C ALA A 295 -10.89 -54.65 -30.91
N LEU A 296 -11.48 -55.24 -29.86
CA LEU A 296 -11.74 -54.57 -28.59
C LEU A 296 -10.44 -54.18 -27.85
N ALA A 297 -9.41 -55.05 -27.84
CA ALA A 297 -8.12 -54.71 -27.25
C ALA A 297 -7.42 -53.56 -28.01
N THR A 298 -7.53 -53.56 -29.34
CA THR A 298 -7.00 -52.47 -30.19
C THR A 298 -7.75 -51.16 -29.95
N GLN A 299 -9.08 -51.22 -29.83
CA GLN A 299 -9.93 -50.07 -29.53
C GLN A 299 -9.67 -49.53 -28.11
N ALA A 300 -9.49 -50.39 -27.12
CA ALA A 300 -9.15 -50.00 -25.75
C ALA A 300 -7.78 -49.30 -25.68
N ASN A 301 -6.77 -49.81 -26.41
CA ASN A 301 -5.46 -49.17 -26.52
C ASN A 301 -5.52 -47.82 -27.24
N LEU A 302 -6.34 -47.70 -28.29
CA LEU A 302 -6.57 -46.45 -29.00
C LEU A 302 -7.23 -45.42 -28.07
N MET A 303 -8.24 -45.85 -27.30
CA MET A 303 -8.94 -45.00 -26.33
C MET A 303 -8.01 -44.53 -25.20
N LEU A 304 -7.16 -45.39 -24.65
CA LEU A 304 -6.15 -44.98 -23.65
C LEU A 304 -5.13 -43.98 -24.22
N LYS A 305 -4.72 -44.15 -25.48
CA LYS A 305 -3.83 -43.18 -26.15
C LYS A 305 -4.52 -41.83 -26.37
N ILE A 306 -5.74 -41.82 -26.92
CA ILE A 306 -6.44 -40.57 -27.24
C ILE A 306 -6.92 -39.86 -25.97
N LYS A 307 -7.49 -40.60 -25.01
CA LYS A 307 -8.14 -40.01 -23.83
C LYS A 307 -7.20 -39.77 -22.65
N SER A 308 -6.05 -40.45 -22.57
CA SER A 308 -5.12 -40.28 -21.45
C SER A 308 -3.77 -39.74 -21.90
N LYS A 309 -3.16 -40.29 -22.96
CA LYS A 309 -1.81 -39.87 -23.38
C LYS A 309 -1.78 -38.46 -23.98
N ASN A 310 -2.73 -38.12 -24.85
CA ASN A 310 -2.74 -36.80 -25.49
C ASN A 310 -3.01 -35.67 -24.49
N PRO A 311 -4.00 -35.75 -23.57
CA PRO A 311 -4.18 -34.73 -22.54
C PRO A 311 -2.97 -34.57 -21.63
N LEU A 312 -2.28 -35.65 -21.27
CA LEU A 312 -1.05 -35.56 -20.47
C LEU A 312 0.06 -34.77 -21.20
N TYR A 313 0.20 -34.97 -22.51
CA TYR A 313 1.16 -34.20 -23.32
C TYR A 313 0.78 -32.72 -23.40
N HIS A 314 -0.49 -32.41 -23.67
CA HIS A 314 -0.97 -31.02 -23.67
C HIS A 314 -0.82 -30.35 -22.30
N SER A 315 -1.10 -31.07 -21.22
CA SER A 315 -0.94 -30.58 -19.85
C SER A 315 0.52 -30.23 -19.55
N ARG A 316 1.47 -31.05 -20.02
CA ARG A 316 2.91 -30.78 -19.88
C ARG A 316 3.32 -29.52 -20.63
N ILE A 317 2.85 -29.35 -21.87
CA ILE A 317 3.10 -28.13 -22.66
C ILE A 317 2.56 -26.91 -21.93
N ASN A 318 1.30 -26.96 -21.45
CA ASN A 318 0.67 -25.84 -20.74
C ASN A 318 1.45 -25.46 -19.48
N LYS A 319 1.97 -26.45 -18.74
CA LYS A 319 2.81 -26.22 -17.57
C LYS A 319 4.15 -25.60 -17.91
N THR A 320 4.83 -26.05 -18.97
CA THR A 320 6.06 -25.39 -19.44
C THR A 320 5.81 -23.94 -19.84
N PHE A 321 4.69 -23.65 -20.50
CA PHE A 321 4.30 -22.26 -20.78
C PHE A 321 4.03 -21.47 -19.49
N TRP A 322 3.36 -22.07 -18.51
CA TRP A 322 3.15 -21.45 -17.20
C TRP A 322 4.47 -21.15 -16.49
N GLU A 323 5.42 -22.09 -16.43
CA GLU A 323 6.75 -21.85 -15.84
C GLU A 323 7.46 -20.68 -16.52
N ASN A 324 7.48 -20.67 -17.85
CA ASN A 324 8.12 -19.62 -18.63
C ASN A 324 7.45 -18.25 -18.44
N ASN A 325 6.13 -18.22 -18.33
CA ASN A 325 5.38 -16.96 -18.22
C ASN A 325 5.39 -16.39 -16.80
N TYR A 326 5.36 -17.23 -15.76
CA TYR A 326 5.15 -16.80 -14.37
C TYR A 326 6.41 -16.89 -13.50
N LEU A 327 7.32 -17.82 -13.78
CA LEU A 327 8.47 -18.07 -12.90
C LEU A 327 9.79 -17.50 -13.44
N GLN A 328 9.87 -17.21 -14.73
CA GLN A 328 11.08 -16.62 -15.34
C GLN A 328 11.08 -15.09 -15.28
N PRO A 329 12.22 -14.42 -15.05
CA PRO A 329 12.30 -12.95 -14.96
C PRO A 329 11.81 -12.21 -16.21
N TRP A 330 12.02 -12.81 -17.39
CA TRP A 330 11.54 -12.27 -18.68
C TRP A 330 10.09 -12.66 -18.99
N GLY A 331 9.46 -13.46 -18.13
CA GLY A 331 8.08 -13.89 -18.29
C GLY A 331 7.12 -12.69 -18.30
N TYR A 332 6.07 -12.80 -19.12
CA TYR A 332 5.04 -11.76 -19.24
C TYR A 332 4.30 -11.53 -17.92
N HIS A 333 4.09 -12.60 -17.14
CA HIS A 333 3.42 -12.58 -15.84
C HIS A 333 4.35 -12.97 -14.71
N PHE A 334 5.62 -12.54 -14.75
CA PHE A 334 6.58 -12.86 -13.70
C PHE A 334 6.04 -12.49 -12.33
N ILE A 335 6.05 -13.47 -11.41
CA ILE A 335 5.36 -13.38 -10.12
C ILE A 335 5.95 -12.33 -9.18
N CYS A 336 7.25 -12.04 -9.30
CA CYS A 336 7.87 -11.01 -8.48
C CYS A 336 7.63 -9.62 -9.07
N SER A 337 7.38 -8.64 -8.20
CA SER A 337 7.33 -7.24 -8.61
C SER A 337 8.67 -6.79 -9.20
N ARG A 338 8.63 -6.07 -10.31
CA ARG A 338 9.83 -5.48 -10.95
C ARG A 338 10.29 -4.20 -10.25
N ASN A 339 9.39 -3.58 -9.49
CA ASN A 339 9.58 -2.24 -8.92
C ASN A 339 9.66 -2.24 -7.39
N VAL A 340 9.14 -3.29 -6.74
CA VAL A 340 9.11 -3.42 -5.27
C VAL A 340 9.93 -4.64 -4.89
N TYR A 341 10.99 -4.41 -4.12
CA TYR A 341 11.86 -5.46 -3.63
C TYR A 341 11.66 -5.61 -2.13
N THR A 342 11.20 -6.78 -1.71
CA THR A 342 11.26 -7.23 -0.32
C THR A 342 12.57 -8.01 -0.18
N THR A 343 13.60 -7.36 0.36
CA THR A 343 14.94 -7.94 0.52
C THR A 343 15.08 -8.71 1.82
#